data_AF-A0A2R7JHH5-F1
#
_entry.id   AF-A0A2R7JHH5-F1
#
_cell.length_a   1.000
_cell.length_b   1.000
_cell.length_c   1.000
_cell.angle_alpha   90.00
_cell.angle_beta   90.00
_cell.angle_gamma   90.00
#
_symmetry.space_group_name_H-M   'P 1'
#
loop_
_entity.id
_entity.type
_entity.pdbx_description
1 polymer ?
#
loop_
_entity_poly.entity_id
_entity_poly.type
_entity_poly.pdbx_seq_one_letter_code
_entity_poly.pdbx_strand_id
1 'polypeptide(L)'
;GITVRTTGEVPLADEEFATLEENIGFVGLVLAVAMLVTLWFATRSAKIVAAIVVTIVAGLVVTTALGLAAVGALNLISVAFIPLFVGLGVDFGIQIAVRFNAERLDGAATGPALERAAMALGAPLALAAGAVFLGFGAFLPTDYIGIAELGIIAGLGMIVALVASVTVLPAMLMLLKPGTPRREVGFREAAPLDRWLGTHRKAVLWAFGLSMAGSIALLPLVQFDFNPLHLRAKDGPAMRTLMDLMRDPLRTPNTINVLTANPQAARALTAKLSALPEVAEAVSVDSFVPADQEAKLAVVQDAALLLDATINPFDLIPPPSDADNATALANVAQQLRTVAGQSNDAAAPTALRLATAFDRLAKGNPAPRETATTLLVTPLGTMLDQIRAALQAEAVTRETLPPEIAGNWVAKDGRALVQVFPKGDSNDNAVLRRFTKAVRAVAPNASGLPVATQEAAGTVAWAFVQAGIIALALVSGLLFLVLRDVKEVAFTLAPVVLSGFLTLGSCVLIGQPINFANIIAFPLLFGVGVAFHIYFVMAWRAGATDLLQSSLARAVLFSALATGSAFGSLWLSQHPGTASMGKILMISLAWTLVCALIFEPALLGPPKNKKK
;
A
#
# COMPACT_ATOMS: atom_id res chain seq x y z
N GLY A 1 -33.06 3.94 -15.72
CA GLY A 1 -32.45 4.07 -14.39
C GLY A 1 -31.65 2.84 -14.03
N ILE A 2 -30.61 2.54 -14.82
CA ILE A 2 -29.65 1.46 -14.51
C ILE A 2 -28.27 2.11 -14.56
N THR A 3 -27.43 1.82 -13.56
CA THR A 3 -26.03 2.19 -13.55
C THR A 3 -25.21 0.93 -13.68
N VAL A 4 -24.45 0.81 -14.76
CA VAL A 4 -23.51 -0.30 -14.96
C VAL A 4 -22.20 0.06 -14.26
N ARG A 5 -21.71 -0.85 -13.43
CA ARG A 5 -20.43 -0.73 -12.72
C ARG A 5 -19.55 -1.92 -13.10
N THR A 6 -18.25 -1.69 -13.17
CA THR A 6 -17.26 -2.71 -13.53
C THR A 6 -16.29 -2.94 -12.37
N THR A 7 -15.87 -4.19 -12.20
CA THR A 7 -14.83 -4.60 -11.26
C THR A 7 -14.17 -5.89 -11.77
N GLY A 8 -13.14 -6.36 -11.08
CA GLY A 8 -12.32 -7.49 -11.48
C GLY A 8 -10.85 -7.11 -11.56
N GLU A 9 -10.01 -8.07 -11.93
CA GLU A 9 -8.55 -7.91 -11.90
C GLU A 9 -8.07 -6.71 -12.73
N VAL A 10 -8.54 -6.59 -13.97
CA VAL A 10 -8.12 -5.51 -14.89
C VAL A 10 -8.61 -4.13 -14.46
N PRO A 11 -9.91 -3.88 -14.20
CA PRO A 11 -10.35 -2.57 -13.71
C PRO A 11 -9.69 -2.15 -12.40
N LEU A 12 -9.44 -3.09 -11.49
CA LEU A 12 -8.77 -2.79 -10.23
C LEU A 12 -7.29 -2.44 -10.43
N ALA A 13 -6.59 -3.10 -11.36
CA ALA A 13 -5.20 -2.79 -11.68
C ALA A 13 -5.06 -1.42 -12.38
N ASP A 14 -5.95 -1.11 -13.32
CA ASP A 14 -5.99 0.20 -13.98
C ASP A 14 -6.26 1.34 -12.98
N GLU A 15 -7.23 1.14 -12.08
CA GLU A 15 -7.52 2.07 -10.99
C GLU A 15 -6.32 2.25 -10.04
N GLU A 16 -5.56 1.18 -9.76
CA GLU A 16 -4.34 1.23 -8.96
C GLU A 16 -3.28 2.14 -9.60
N PHE A 17 -3.06 2.05 -10.91
CA PHE A 17 -2.17 2.97 -11.63
C PHE A 17 -2.70 4.40 -11.68
N ALA A 18 -4.00 4.58 -11.94
CA ALA A 18 -4.63 5.91 -11.96
C ALA A 18 -4.44 6.64 -10.63
N THR A 19 -4.53 5.95 -9.50
CA THR A 19 -4.34 6.55 -8.17
C THR A 19 -2.89 6.96 -7.87
N LEU A 20 -1.90 6.39 -8.57
CA LEU A 20 -0.52 6.87 -8.51
C LEU A 20 -0.31 8.16 -9.30
N GLU A 21 -0.95 8.28 -10.46
CA GLU A 21 -0.91 9.49 -11.28
C GLU A 21 -1.72 10.63 -10.66
N GLU A 22 -2.77 10.28 -9.91
CA GLU A 22 -3.60 11.23 -9.22
C GLU A 22 -2.78 12.08 -8.22
N ASN A 23 -2.81 13.40 -8.42
CA ASN A 23 -2.04 14.38 -7.65
C ASN A 23 -0.50 14.26 -7.78
N ILE A 24 0.03 13.52 -8.75
CA ILE A 24 1.49 13.40 -8.94
C ILE A 24 2.18 14.77 -9.11
N GLY A 25 1.51 15.71 -9.80
CA GLY A 25 2.00 17.09 -9.96
C GLY A 25 2.04 17.87 -8.65
N PHE A 26 1.03 17.72 -7.79
CA PHE A 26 1.00 18.35 -6.47
C PHE A 26 2.06 17.76 -5.54
N VAL A 27 2.14 16.42 -5.46
CA VAL A 27 3.15 15.72 -4.65
C VAL A 27 4.56 16.08 -5.12
N GLY A 28 4.79 16.11 -6.44
CA GLY A 28 6.06 16.54 -7.04
C GLY A 28 6.41 18.00 -6.73
N LEU A 29 5.43 18.90 -6.76
CA LEU A 29 5.60 20.30 -6.37
C LEU A 29 5.97 20.44 -4.88
N VAL A 30 5.27 19.73 -4.00
CA VAL A 30 5.56 19.73 -2.55
C VAL A 30 6.96 19.21 -2.29
N LEU A 31 7.35 18.11 -2.93
CA LEU A 31 8.71 17.56 -2.86
C LEU A 31 9.75 18.59 -3.32
N ALA A 32 9.55 19.21 -4.49
CA ALA A 32 10.47 20.18 -5.05
C ALA A 32 10.61 21.42 -4.14
N VAL A 33 9.51 21.96 -3.62
CA VAL A 33 9.53 23.11 -2.71
C VAL A 33 10.22 22.75 -1.39
N ALA A 34 9.85 21.63 -0.75
CA ALA A 34 10.48 21.19 0.49
C ALA A 34 11.99 20.94 0.31
N MET A 35 12.38 20.35 -0.82
CA MET A 35 13.78 20.13 -1.19
C MET A 35 14.53 21.44 -1.38
N LEU A 36 13.98 22.39 -2.15
CA LEU A 36 14.60 23.70 -2.39
C LEU A 36 14.76 24.50 -1.10
N VAL A 37 13.75 24.47 -0.23
CA VAL A 37 13.80 25.10 1.09
C VAL A 37 14.90 24.47 1.95
N THR A 38 14.98 23.14 2.00
CA THR A 38 16.01 22.42 2.74
C THR A 38 17.41 22.75 2.24
N LEU A 39 17.62 22.73 0.92
CA LEU A 39 18.89 23.09 0.27
C LEU A 39 19.29 24.55 0.49
N TRP A 40 18.31 25.46 0.47
CA TRP A 40 18.53 26.86 0.76
C TRP A 40 18.98 27.06 2.21
N PHE A 41 18.35 26.41 3.19
CA PHE A 41 18.77 26.53 4.58
C PHE A 41 20.12 25.83 4.87
N ALA A 42 20.40 24.74 4.16
CA ALA A 42 21.68 24.04 4.25
C ALA A 42 22.84 24.91 3.75
N THR A 43 22.69 25.52 2.56
CA THR A 43 23.81 26.15 1.83
C THR A 43 23.77 27.67 1.80
N ARG A 44 22.59 28.28 1.98
CA ARG A 44 22.29 29.73 1.89
C ARG A 44 22.83 30.42 0.64
N SER A 45 22.89 29.70 -0.49
CA SER A 45 23.42 30.22 -1.75
C SER A 45 22.65 29.63 -2.93
N ALA A 46 21.92 30.48 -3.66
CA ALA A 46 21.13 30.07 -4.82
C ALA A 46 21.99 29.36 -5.89
N LYS A 47 23.26 29.78 -6.05
CA LYS A 47 24.21 29.17 -6.98
C LYS A 47 24.59 27.75 -6.58
N ILE A 48 24.76 27.49 -5.28
CA ILE A 48 25.05 26.15 -4.76
C ILE A 48 23.81 25.26 -4.87
N VAL A 49 22.63 25.80 -4.52
CA VAL A 49 21.35 25.09 -4.70
C VAL A 49 21.17 24.69 -6.16
N ALA A 50 21.37 25.61 -7.11
CA ALA A 50 21.28 25.31 -8.54
C ALA A 50 22.28 24.22 -8.98
N ALA A 51 23.53 24.27 -8.49
CA ALA A 51 24.53 23.23 -8.79
C ALA A 51 24.09 21.84 -8.30
N ILE A 52 23.56 21.75 -7.08
CA ILE A 52 23.06 20.50 -6.51
C ILE A 52 21.84 19.99 -7.30
N VAL A 53 20.87 20.85 -7.60
CA VAL A 53 19.66 20.47 -8.36
C VAL A 53 20.02 19.96 -9.75
N VAL A 54 20.90 20.66 -10.49
CA VAL A 54 21.36 20.19 -11.81
C VAL A 54 22.05 18.83 -11.71
N THR A 55 22.87 18.62 -10.67
CA THR A 55 23.56 17.35 -10.44
C THR A 55 22.57 16.21 -10.18
N ILE A 56 21.56 16.43 -9.34
CA ILE A 56 20.52 15.44 -9.03
C ILE A 56 19.69 15.12 -10.26
N VAL A 57 19.26 16.13 -11.02
CA VAL A 57 18.46 15.92 -12.24
C VAL A 57 19.26 15.12 -13.27
N ALA A 58 20.54 15.46 -13.49
CA ALA A 58 21.41 14.69 -14.37
C ALA A 58 21.59 13.25 -13.90
N GLY A 59 21.85 13.05 -12.60
CA GLY A 59 21.97 11.73 -12.01
C GLY A 59 20.68 10.90 -12.11
N LEU A 60 19.52 11.54 -11.92
CA LEU A 60 18.22 10.90 -12.01
C LEU A 60 17.96 10.44 -13.46
N VAL A 61 18.20 11.29 -14.46
CA VAL A 61 18.04 10.93 -15.88
C VAL A 61 18.90 9.73 -16.25
N VAL A 62 20.17 9.73 -15.85
CA VAL A 62 21.09 8.61 -16.11
C VAL A 62 20.63 7.35 -15.39
N THR A 63 20.20 7.46 -14.13
CA THR A 63 19.71 6.33 -13.34
C THR A 63 18.46 5.72 -13.95
N THR A 64 17.49 6.55 -14.38
CA THR A 64 16.29 6.09 -15.07
C THR A 64 16.64 5.36 -16.37
N ALA A 65 17.58 5.88 -17.16
CA ALA A 65 18.01 5.25 -18.40
C ALA A 65 18.67 3.88 -18.16
N LEU A 66 19.58 3.79 -17.18
CA LEU A 66 20.23 2.53 -16.81
C LEU A 66 19.26 1.53 -16.19
N GLY A 67 18.34 2.02 -15.35
CA GLY A 67 17.30 1.20 -14.71
C GLY A 67 16.34 0.58 -15.73
N LEU A 68 15.86 1.39 -16.68
CA LEU A 68 15.03 0.89 -17.79
C LEU A 68 15.80 -0.07 -18.70
N ALA A 69 17.09 0.17 -18.94
CA ALA A 69 17.92 -0.76 -19.70
C ALA A 69 18.14 -2.11 -18.98
N ALA A 70 18.16 -2.11 -17.63
CA ALA A 70 18.37 -3.32 -16.84
C ALA A 70 17.10 -4.14 -16.60
N VAL A 71 15.95 -3.47 -16.39
CA VAL A 71 14.70 -4.11 -15.96
C VAL A 71 13.61 -4.11 -17.06
N GLY A 72 13.72 -3.26 -18.06
CA GLY A 72 12.76 -3.15 -19.17
C GLY A 72 11.54 -2.28 -18.86
N ALA A 73 10.89 -2.49 -17.71
CA ALA A 73 9.72 -1.71 -17.30
C ALA A 73 9.77 -1.36 -15.79
N LEU A 74 9.15 -0.25 -15.43
CA LEU A 74 8.97 0.12 -14.02
C LEU A 74 7.64 -0.44 -13.50
N ASN A 75 7.71 -1.33 -12.52
CA ASN A 75 6.55 -1.77 -11.76
C ASN A 75 6.12 -0.71 -10.73
N LEU A 76 4.91 -0.87 -10.16
CA LEU A 76 4.29 0.01 -9.16
C LEU A 76 5.21 0.38 -7.98
N ILE A 77 5.97 -0.59 -7.47
CA ILE A 77 6.89 -0.43 -6.35
C ILE A 77 8.18 0.25 -6.80
N SER A 78 8.71 -0.14 -7.96
CA SER A 78 9.96 0.37 -8.49
C SER A 78 9.90 1.87 -8.79
N VAL A 79 8.75 2.42 -9.19
CA VAL A 79 8.54 3.88 -9.41
C VAL A 79 8.91 4.72 -8.18
N ALA A 80 8.81 4.15 -6.97
CA ALA A 80 9.24 4.82 -5.74
C ALA A 80 10.75 5.16 -5.71
N PHE A 81 11.57 4.61 -6.62
CA PHE A 81 13.00 4.95 -6.71
C PHE A 81 13.23 6.45 -6.97
N ILE A 82 12.32 7.15 -7.66
CA ILE A 82 12.49 8.57 -8.02
C ILE A 82 12.59 9.44 -6.76
N PRO A 83 11.58 9.47 -5.87
CA PRO A 83 11.70 10.23 -4.62
C PRO A 83 12.84 9.71 -3.75
N LEU A 84 13.08 8.40 -3.68
CA LEU A 84 14.22 7.83 -2.94
C LEU A 84 15.56 8.38 -3.45
N PHE A 85 15.78 8.41 -4.76
CA PHE A 85 16.99 8.94 -5.40
C PHE A 85 17.13 10.44 -5.12
N VAL A 86 16.06 11.21 -5.25
CA VAL A 86 16.09 12.65 -4.96
C VAL A 86 16.43 12.91 -3.50
N GLY A 87 15.88 12.15 -2.55
CA GLY A 87 16.12 12.29 -1.12
C GLY A 87 17.47 11.78 -0.62
N LEU A 88 18.01 10.71 -1.23
CA LEU A 88 19.29 10.11 -0.84
C LEU A 88 20.47 10.68 -1.65
N GLY A 89 20.28 10.92 -2.95
CA GLY A 89 21.31 11.46 -3.83
C GLY A 89 21.68 12.91 -3.52
N VAL A 90 20.73 13.70 -3.00
CA VAL A 90 20.98 15.07 -2.54
C VAL A 90 21.90 15.14 -1.31
N ASP A 91 21.95 14.09 -0.47
CA ASP A 91 22.81 14.04 0.72
C ASP A 91 24.27 14.29 0.34
N PHE A 92 24.78 13.61 -0.69
CA PHE A 92 26.14 13.80 -1.16
C PHE A 92 26.43 15.25 -1.57
N GLY A 93 25.48 15.88 -2.25
CA GLY A 93 25.57 17.29 -2.62
C GLY A 93 25.58 18.22 -1.41
N ILE A 94 24.73 17.97 -0.41
CA ILE A 94 24.67 18.73 0.85
C ILE A 94 25.98 18.59 1.62
N GLN A 95 26.48 17.37 1.81
CA GLN A 95 27.74 17.09 2.53
C GLN A 95 28.91 17.84 1.89
N ILE A 96 29.09 17.69 0.56
CA ILE A 96 30.15 18.37 -0.19
C ILE A 96 29.99 19.88 -0.10
N ALA A 97 28.79 20.41 -0.31
CA ALA A 97 28.53 21.85 -0.31
C ALA A 97 28.75 22.50 1.07
N VAL A 98 28.31 21.85 2.14
CA VAL A 98 28.51 22.33 3.52
C VAL A 98 30.00 22.35 3.86
N ARG A 99 30.74 21.29 3.53
CA ARG A 99 32.19 21.25 3.76
C ARG A 99 32.93 22.28 2.90
N PHE A 100 32.59 22.40 1.63
CA PHE A 100 33.11 23.42 0.73
C PHE A 100 32.89 24.84 1.28
N ASN A 101 31.70 25.14 1.81
CA ASN A 101 31.43 26.42 2.45
C ASN A 101 32.25 26.63 3.72
N ALA A 102 32.47 25.59 4.53
CA ALA A 102 33.32 25.67 5.72
C ALA A 102 34.77 26.02 5.35
N GLU A 103 35.36 25.34 4.37
CA GLU A 103 36.72 25.63 3.90
C GLU A 103 36.85 27.06 3.33
N ARG A 104 35.80 27.57 2.67
CA ARG A 104 35.75 28.95 2.15
C ARG A 104 35.57 30.01 3.23
N LEU A 105 34.89 29.68 4.34
CA LEU A 105 34.85 30.56 5.52
C LEU A 105 36.23 30.69 6.15
N ASP A 106 37.01 29.61 6.13
CA ASP A 106 38.40 29.58 6.61
C ASP A 106 39.39 30.24 5.63
N GLY A 107 38.88 30.93 4.61
CA GLY A 107 39.66 31.76 3.68
C GLY A 107 40.18 31.03 2.43
N ALA A 108 39.82 29.76 2.20
CA ALA A 108 40.25 29.05 1.00
C ALA A 108 39.57 29.60 -0.27
N ALA A 109 40.33 29.70 -1.36
CA ALA A 109 39.79 29.97 -2.69
C ALA A 109 38.94 28.77 -3.18
N THR A 110 38.05 29.00 -4.15
CA THR A 110 37.06 28.01 -4.63
C THR A 110 37.68 26.66 -5.01
N GLY A 111 38.78 26.64 -5.79
CA GLY A 111 39.45 25.41 -6.20
C GLY A 111 40.01 24.62 -5.00
N PRO A 112 40.93 25.21 -4.22
CA PRO A 112 41.47 24.57 -3.01
C PRO A 112 40.40 24.14 -1.99
N ALA A 113 39.32 24.91 -1.84
CA ALA A 113 38.20 24.54 -0.97
C ALA A 113 37.47 23.28 -1.45
N LEU A 114 37.27 23.12 -2.76
CA LEU A 114 36.69 21.90 -3.34
C LEU A 114 37.61 20.70 -3.16
N GLU A 115 38.92 20.88 -3.40
CA GLU A 115 39.91 19.81 -3.24
C GLU A 115 39.97 19.32 -1.79
N ARG A 116 39.99 20.23 -0.81
CA ARG A 116 39.95 19.89 0.61
C ARG A 116 38.63 19.22 1.01
N ALA A 117 37.50 19.71 0.49
CA ALA A 117 36.20 19.08 0.74
C ALA A 117 36.16 17.65 0.17
N ALA A 118 36.67 17.43 -1.04
CA ALA A 118 36.75 16.12 -1.68
C ALA A 118 37.68 15.16 -0.91
N MET A 119 38.85 15.63 -0.47
CA MET A 119 39.75 14.81 0.34
C MET A 119 39.14 14.44 1.70
N ALA A 120 38.42 15.37 2.33
CA ALA A 120 37.80 15.13 3.63
C ALA A 120 36.60 14.18 3.55
N LEU A 121 35.80 14.27 2.49
CA LEU A 121 34.53 13.55 2.36
C LEU A 121 34.59 12.33 1.43
N GLY A 122 35.65 12.14 0.64
CA GLY A 122 35.73 11.07 -0.35
C GLY A 122 35.51 9.68 0.24
N ALA A 123 36.25 9.31 1.29
CA ALA A 123 36.10 8.01 1.94
C ALA A 123 34.75 7.85 2.67
N PRO A 124 34.28 8.82 3.50
CA PRO A 124 32.95 8.74 4.10
C PRO A 124 31.81 8.60 3.08
N LEU A 125 31.83 9.38 1.99
CA LEU A 125 30.79 9.34 0.95
C LEU A 125 30.81 8.03 0.16
N ALA A 126 31.99 7.52 -0.21
CA ALA A 126 32.11 6.24 -0.90
C ALA A 126 31.65 5.08 -0.02
N LEU A 127 31.96 5.11 1.28
CA LEU A 127 31.51 4.11 2.24
C LEU A 127 29.99 4.16 2.43
N ALA A 128 29.40 5.35 2.54
CA ALA A 128 27.95 5.53 2.62
C ALA A 128 27.24 5.05 1.34
N ALA A 129 27.72 5.48 0.16
CA ALA A 129 27.17 5.03 -1.12
C ALA A 129 27.27 3.51 -1.30
N GLY A 130 28.41 2.91 -0.91
CA GLY A 130 28.60 1.46 -0.93
C GLY A 130 27.67 0.73 0.03
N ALA A 131 27.44 1.26 1.23
CA ALA A 131 26.50 0.67 2.20
C ALA A 131 25.06 0.70 1.66
N VAL A 132 24.64 1.81 1.06
CA VAL A 132 23.30 1.91 0.45
C VAL A 132 23.18 1.01 -0.79
N PHE A 133 24.21 0.95 -1.64
CA PHE A 133 24.28 0.03 -2.78
C PHE A 133 24.11 -1.43 -2.35
N LEU A 134 24.87 -1.88 -1.34
CA LEU A 134 24.78 -3.24 -0.82
C LEU A 134 23.46 -3.50 -0.10
N GLY A 135 22.91 -2.50 0.59
CA GLY A 135 21.60 -2.58 1.24
C GLY A 135 20.47 -2.82 0.24
N PHE A 136 20.46 -2.10 -0.87
CA PHE A 136 19.51 -2.36 -1.98
C PHE A 136 19.82 -3.67 -2.72
N GLY A 137 21.10 -3.96 -2.95
CA GLY A 137 21.55 -5.19 -3.61
C GLY A 137 21.21 -6.48 -2.83
N ALA A 138 20.97 -6.38 -1.52
CA ALA A 138 20.57 -7.51 -0.68
C ALA A 138 19.21 -8.11 -1.05
N PHE A 139 18.38 -7.40 -1.83
CA PHE A 139 17.12 -7.91 -2.35
C PHE A 139 17.26 -8.74 -3.63
N LEU A 140 18.38 -8.61 -4.36
CA LEU A 140 18.62 -9.32 -5.61
C LEU A 140 18.51 -10.86 -5.51
N PRO A 141 19.02 -11.52 -4.45
CA PRO A 141 18.92 -12.98 -4.31
C PRO A 141 17.60 -13.47 -3.71
N THR A 142 16.57 -12.62 -3.61
CA THR A 142 15.29 -12.97 -2.99
C THR A 142 14.19 -13.25 -4.03
N ASP A 143 13.18 -14.02 -3.64
CA ASP A 143 12.05 -14.37 -4.52
C ASP A 143 11.08 -13.19 -4.80
N TYR A 144 11.32 -12.00 -4.22
CA TYR A 144 10.48 -10.83 -4.43
C TYR A 144 10.99 -9.96 -5.58
N ILE A 145 10.57 -10.32 -6.80
CA ILE A 145 10.95 -9.66 -8.07
C ILE A 145 10.77 -8.13 -8.02
N GLY A 146 9.58 -7.65 -7.63
CA GLY A 146 9.28 -6.21 -7.67
C GLY A 146 10.25 -5.33 -6.86
N ILE A 147 10.86 -5.89 -5.81
CA ILE A 147 11.83 -5.19 -4.97
C ILE A 147 13.25 -5.48 -5.41
N ALA A 148 13.54 -6.68 -5.92
CA ALA A 148 14.82 -6.95 -6.56
C ALA A 148 15.08 -5.93 -7.70
N GLU A 149 14.07 -5.63 -8.50
CA GLU A 149 14.10 -4.59 -9.53
C GLU A 149 14.35 -3.19 -8.96
N LEU A 150 13.61 -2.79 -7.91
CA LEU A 150 13.87 -1.55 -7.19
C LEU A 150 15.31 -1.50 -6.64
N GLY A 151 15.81 -2.62 -6.13
CA GLY A 151 17.16 -2.76 -5.58
C GLY A 151 18.24 -2.56 -6.64
N ILE A 152 18.05 -3.10 -7.85
CA ILE A 152 18.96 -2.86 -8.99
C ILE A 152 18.96 -1.38 -9.35
N ILE A 153 17.78 -0.79 -9.55
CA ILE A 153 17.66 0.61 -9.99
C ILE A 153 18.23 1.56 -8.93
N ALA A 154 17.81 1.41 -7.67
CA ALA A 154 18.25 2.28 -6.58
C ALA A 154 19.73 2.07 -6.25
N GLY A 155 20.24 0.82 -6.29
CA GLY A 155 21.65 0.51 -6.11
C GLY A 155 22.51 1.20 -7.17
N LEU A 156 22.22 0.98 -8.46
CA LEU A 156 22.92 1.68 -9.55
C LEU A 156 22.79 3.20 -9.43
N GLY A 157 21.62 3.67 -9.01
CA GLY A 157 21.37 5.08 -8.71
C GLY A 157 22.34 5.65 -7.68
N MET A 158 22.65 4.93 -6.60
CA MET A 158 23.62 5.41 -5.61
C MET A 158 25.04 5.57 -6.18
N ILE A 159 25.46 4.67 -7.06
CA ILE A 159 26.75 4.78 -7.75
C ILE A 159 26.75 6.00 -8.69
N VAL A 160 25.68 6.16 -9.48
CA VAL A 160 25.51 7.31 -10.39
C VAL A 160 25.49 8.62 -9.61
N ALA A 161 24.76 8.68 -8.49
CA ALA A 161 24.68 9.85 -7.62
C ALA A 161 26.04 10.22 -7.02
N LEU A 162 26.83 9.24 -6.59
CA LEU A 162 28.19 9.47 -6.10
C LEU A 162 29.09 10.03 -7.21
N VAL A 163 29.09 9.39 -8.39
CA VAL A 163 29.89 9.82 -9.54
C VAL A 163 29.51 11.25 -9.95
N ALA A 164 28.21 11.54 -10.06
CA ALA A 164 27.71 12.88 -10.39
C ALA A 164 28.10 13.92 -9.32
N SER A 165 28.04 13.55 -8.04
CA SER A 165 28.40 14.43 -6.93
C SER A 165 29.91 14.73 -6.85
N VAL A 166 30.77 13.82 -7.33
CA VAL A 166 32.23 14.04 -7.35
C VAL A 166 32.70 14.69 -8.66
N THR A 167 31.92 14.62 -9.74
CA THR A 167 32.31 15.16 -11.06
C THR A 167 31.51 16.40 -11.46
N VAL A 168 30.20 16.27 -11.61
CA VAL A 168 29.29 17.33 -12.09
C VAL A 168 29.18 18.45 -11.07
N LEU A 169 29.01 18.13 -9.78
CA LEU A 169 28.83 19.15 -8.75
C LEU A 169 30.05 20.08 -8.61
N PRO A 170 31.30 19.60 -8.47
CA PRO A 170 32.47 20.48 -8.45
C PRO A 170 32.60 21.33 -9.72
N ALA A 171 32.35 20.75 -10.91
CA ALA A 171 32.38 21.50 -12.16
C ALA A 171 31.35 22.64 -12.17
N MET A 172 30.13 22.38 -11.72
CA MET A 172 29.07 23.38 -11.59
C MET A 172 29.43 24.48 -10.58
N LEU A 173 30.05 24.11 -9.45
CA LEU A 173 30.50 25.09 -8.44
C LEU A 173 31.64 25.97 -8.97
N MET A 174 32.55 25.42 -9.79
CA MET A 174 33.60 26.18 -10.47
C MET A 174 33.03 27.15 -11.52
N LEU A 175 31.99 26.73 -12.26
CA LEU A 175 31.35 27.54 -13.29
C LEU A 175 30.52 28.69 -12.68
N LEU A 176 29.66 28.38 -11.70
CA LEU A 176 28.73 29.34 -11.13
C LEU A 176 29.40 30.34 -10.17
N LYS A 177 30.58 30.00 -9.63
CA LYS A 177 31.38 30.83 -8.71
C LYS A 177 30.50 31.43 -7.59
N PRO A 178 30.04 30.61 -6.63
CA PRO A 178 29.20 31.10 -5.53
C PRO A 178 29.92 32.20 -4.72
N GLY A 179 29.15 33.16 -4.22
CA GLY A 179 29.68 34.25 -3.38
C GLY A 179 30.31 33.76 -2.07
N THR A 180 30.90 34.67 -1.30
CA THR A 180 31.48 34.32 0.01
C THR A 180 30.39 33.90 1.01
N PRO A 181 30.56 32.77 1.71
CA PRO A 181 29.61 32.36 2.74
C PRO A 181 29.53 33.40 3.86
N ARG A 182 28.31 33.75 4.30
CA ARG A 182 28.02 34.90 5.19
C ARG A 182 27.92 34.56 6.69
N ARG A 183 27.88 33.28 7.09
CA ARG A 183 27.73 32.87 8.51
C ARG A 183 28.24 31.45 8.72
N GLU A 184 28.71 31.17 9.93
CA GLU A 184 29.18 29.84 10.36
C GLU A 184 28.15 28.74 10.11
N VAL A 185 28.66 27.55 9.75
CA VAL A 185 27.87 26.40 9.29
C VAL A 185 27.66 25.35 10.40
N GLY A 186 27.88 25.70 11.68
CA GLY A 186 27.68 24.80 12.83
C GLY A 186 26.47 25.17 13.71
N PHE A 187 26.09 24.28 14.63
CA PHE A 187 25.04 24.52 15.64
C PHE A 187 25.65 24.87 17.00
N ARG A 188 26.19 26.09 17.16
CA ARG A 188 26.71 26.55 18.46
C ARG A 188 25.68 26.47 19.59
N GLU A 189 24.40 26.57 19.26
CA GLU A 189 23.27 26.45 20.19
C GLU A 189 23.12 25.03 20.78
N ALA A 190 23.69 23.99 20.15
CA ALA A 190 23.65 22.61 20.65
C ALA A 190 24.68 22.32 21.77
N ALA A 191 25.53 23.29 22.13
CA ALA A 191 26.56 23.14 23.16
C ALA A 191 26.06 22.68 24.55
N PRO A 192 24.85 23.07 25.03
CA PRO A 192 24.30 22.54 26.28
C PRO A 192 23.98 21.05 26.17
N LEU A 193 23.46 20.61 25.01
CA LEU A 193 23.08 19.21 24.76
C LEU A 193 24.32 18.32 24.67
N ASP A 194 25.37 18.76 23.94
CA ASP A 194 26.66 18.05 23.88
C ASP A 194 27.25 17.83 25.28
N ARG A 195 27.29 18.90 26.10
CA ARG A 195 27.79 18.82 27.49
C ARG A 195 26.95 17.89 28.35
N TRP A 196 25.63 17.92 28.20
CA TRP A 196 24.74 17.03 28.93
C TRP A 196 24.95 15.56 28.55
N LEU A 197 25.02 15.25 27.25
CA LEU A 197 25.27 13.89 26.74
C LEU A 197 26.63 13.36 27.19
N GLY A 198 27.66 14.21 27.18
CA GLY A 198 29.00 13.85 27.66
C GLY A 198 29.04 13.55 29.16
N THR A 199 28.39 14.38 29.99
CA THR A 199 28.36 14.22 31.46
C THR A 199 27.45 13.08 31.92
N HIS A 200 26.32 12.85 31.24
CA HIS A 200 25.32 11.84 31.59
C HIS A 200 25.39 10.58 30.71
N ARG A 201 26.55 10.30 30.11
CA ARG A 201 26.78 9.16 29.19
C ARG A 201 26.20 7.83 29.70
N LYS A 202 26.38 7.50 30.99
CA LYS A 202 25.85 6.26 31.57
C LYS A 202 24.32 6.18 31.50
N ALA A 203 23.62 7.29 31.76
CA ALA A 203 22.17 7.35 31.68
C ALA A 203 21.68 7.17 30.23
N VAL A 204 22.39 7.78 29.26
CA VAL A 204 22.08 7.62 27.83
C VAL A 204 22.27 6.17 27.37
N LEU A 205 23.31 5.48 27.82
CA LEU A 205 23.52 4.06 27.52
C LEU A 205 22.48 3.14 28.18
N TRP A 206 22.03 3.46 29.40
CA TRP A 206 20.90 2.77 30.03
C TRP A 206 19.60 2.98 29.26
N ALA A 207 19.34 4.21 28.81
CA ALA A 207 18.19 4.51 27.95
C ALA A 207 18.26 3.73 26.64
N PHE A 208 19.43 3.66 25.99
CA PHE A 208 19.64 2.82 24.80
C PHE A 208 19.28 1.35 25.06
N GLY A 209 19.81 0.76 26.14
CA GLY A 209 19.54 -0.64 26.48
C GLY A 209 18.06 -0.90 26.83
N LEU A 210 17.43 0.02 27.57
CA LEU A 210 16.02 -0.10 27.93
C LEU A 210 15.10 0.07 26.72
N SER A 211 15.40 1.02 25.84
CA SER A 211 14.69 1.21 24.57
C SER A 211 14.82 -0.03 23.67
N MET A 212 16.01 -0.66 23.62
CA MET A 212 16.22 -1.91 22.91
C MET A 212 15.36 -3.05 23.49
N ALA A 213 15.41 -3.24 24.81
CA ALA A 213 14.63 -4.30 25.48
C ALA A 213 13.11 -4.08 25.32
N GLY A 214 12.64 -2.84 25.50
CA GLY A 214 11.24 -2.49 25.36
C GLY A 214 10.72 -2.67 23.93
N SER A 215 11.52 -2.32 22.92
CA SER A 215 11.14 -2.53 21.51
C SER A 215 11.14 -4.01 21.11
N ILE A 216 12.09 -4.81 21.61
CA ILE A 216 12.09 -6.27 21.42
C ILE A 216 10.85 -6.91 22.06
N ALA A 217 10.45 -6.47 23.26
CA ALA A 217 9.26 -6.98 23.94
C ALA A 217 7.95 -6.72 23.17
N LEU A 218 7.91 -5.71 22.29
CA LEU A 218 6.75 -5.40 21.44
C LEU A 218 6.70 -6.23 20.15
N LEU A 219 7.76 -6.95 19.78
CA LEU A 219 7.81 -7.73 18.53
C LEU A 219 6.69 -8.77 18.37
N PRO A 220 6.27 -9.52 19.41
CA PRO A 220 5.17 -10.47 19.27
C PRO A 220 3.82 -9.83 18.92
N LEU A 221 3.68 -8.51 19.10
CA LEU A 221 2.47 -7.76 18.80
C LEU A 221 2.47 -7.18 17.37
N VAL A 222 3.56 -7.33 16.62
CA VAL A 222 3.64 -6.88 15.22
C VAL A 222 2.68 -7.71 14.37
N GLN A 223 1.77 -7.02 13.68
CA GLN A 223 0.80 -7.65 12.79
C GLN A 223 1.21 -7.49 11.34
N PHE A 224 1.14 -8.58 10.57
CA PHE A 224 1.31 -8.55 9.13
C PHE A 224 -0.05 -8.65 8.42
N ASP A 225 -0.35 -7.66 7.60
CA ASP A 225 -1.49 -7.60 6.71
C ASP A 225 -1.14 -8.24 5.37
N PHE A 226 -1.73 -9.40 5.12
CA PHE A 226 -1.51 -10.16 3.90
C PHE A 226 -2.58 -9.90 2.85
N ASN A 227 -3.62 -9.10 3.10
CA ASN A 227 -4.65 -8.86 2.10
C ASN A 227 -4.25 -7.68 1.20
N PRO A 228 -3.88 -7.92 -0.08
CA PRO A 228 -3.45 -6.86 -0.99
C PRO A 228 -4.58 -5.86 -1.29
N LEU A 229 -5.84 -6.23 -1.08
CA LEU A 229 -6.97 -5.32 -1.26
C LEU A 229 -6.90 -4.11 -0.33
N HIS A 230 -6.25 -4.23 0.84
CA HIS A 230 -6.04 -3.10 1.75
C HIS A 230 -5.03 -2.07 1.25
N LEU A 231 -4.22 -2.42 0.24
CA LEU A 231 -3.25 -1.51 -0.38
C LEU A 231 -3.85 -0.68 -1.51
N ARG A 232 -5.08 -1.02 -1.93
CA ARG A 232 -5.81 -0.35 -3.02
C ARG A 232 -6.69 0.76 -2.49
N ALA A 233 -6.96 1.76 -3.34
CA ALA A 233 -7.81 2.89 -3.01
C ALA A 233 -9.24 2.43 -2.72
N LYS A 234 -9.70 2.61 -1.47
CA LYS A 234 -11.02 2.13 -1.02
C LYS A 234 -12.18 2.83 -1.71
N ASP A 235 -11.97 4.07 -2.12
CA ASP A 235 -13.01 4.94 -2.67
C ASP A 235 -13.13 4.85 -4.20
N GLY A 236 -12.23 4.12 -4.86
CA GLY A 236 -12.23 3.99 -6.30
C GLY A 236 -13.44 3.18 -6.83
N PRO A 237 -13.94 3.46 -8.05
CA PRO A 237 -15.16 2.86 -8.58
C PRO A 237 -15.17 1.33 -8.60
N ALA A 238 -14.09 0.70 -9.04
CA ALA A 238 -13.95 -0.75 -9.13
C ALA A 238 -13.85 -1.37 -7.74
N MET A 239 -13.10 -0.74 -6.83
CA MET A 239 -12.96 -1.21 -5.45
C MET A 239 -14.26 -1.11 -4.65
N ARG A 240 -15.01 -0.01 -4.81
CA ARG A 240 -16.36 0.12 -4.22
C ARG A 240 -17.32 -0.93 -4.74
N THR A 241 -17.23 -1.25 -6.04
CA THR A 241 -18.10 -2.26 -6.65
C THR A 241 -17.77 -3.64 -6.11
N LEU A 242 -16.48 -3.94 -5.94
CA LEU A 242 -16.03 -5.18 -5.30
C LEU A 242 -16.51 -5.28 -3.85
N MET A 243 -16.36 -4.21 -3.07
CA MET A 243 -16.80 -4.16 -1.67
C MET A 243 -18.31 -4.31 -1.53
N ASP A 244 -19.10 -3.75 -2.45
CA ASP A 244 -20.55 -3.95 -2.47
C ASP A 244 -20.91 -5.41 -2.78
N LEU A 245 -20.20 -6.08 -3.70
CA LEU A 245 -20.38 -7.51 -3.98
C LEU A 245 -19.98 -8.40 -2.80
N MET A 246 -18.87 -8.08 -2.13
CA MET A 246 -18.35 -8.84 -0.99
C MET A 246 -19.25 -8.81 0.26
N ARG A 247 -20.29 -7.96 0.29
CA ARG A 247 -21.33 -8.01 1.34
C ARG A 247 -22.13 -9.31 1.29
N ASP A 248 -22.24 -9.90 0.12
CA ASP A 248 -22.79 -11.23 -0.07
C ASP A 248 -21.63 -12.25 0.02
N PRO A 249 -21.64 -13.16 1.01
CA PRO A 249 -20.59 -14.17 1.17
C PRO A 249 -20.39 -15.05 -0.07
N LEU A 250 -21.41 -15.17 -0.94
CA LEU A 250 -21.36 -15.98 -2.16
C LEU A 250 -20.85 -15.23 -3.38
N ARG A 251 -20.56 -13.93 -3.26
CA ARG A 251 -20.03 -13.09 -4.36
C ARG A 251 -18.63 -12.56 -4.08
N THR A 252 -17.98 -13.04 -3.03
CA THR A 252 -16.59 -12.69 -2.74
C THR A 252 -15.62 -13.34 -3.74
N PRO A 253 -14.56 -12.63 -4.17
CA PRO A 253 -13.47 -13.26 -4.94
C PRO A 253 -12.60 -14.18 -4.08
N ASN A 254 -12.69 -14.09 -2.75
CA ASN A 254 -11.83 -14.80 -1.80
C ASN A 254 -12.29 -16.25 -1.59
N THR A 255 -12.33 -17.01 -2.69
CA THR A 255 -12.74 -18.42 -2.72
C THR A 255 -11.54 -19.37 -2.78
N ILE A 256 -11.75 -20.56 -2.23
CA ILE A 256 -10.80 -21.67 -2.35
C ILE A 256 -11.31 -22.65 -3.40
N ASN A 257 -10.44 -23.04 -4.31
CA ASN A 257 -10.71 -23.97 -5.40
C ASN A 257 -9.97 -25.28 -5.15
N VAL A 258 -10.67 -26.40 -5.26
CA VAL A 258 -10.11 -27.75 -5.16
C VAL A 258 -10.47 -28.52 -6.41
N LEU A 259 -9.45 -29.01 -7.12
CA LEU A 259 -9.66 -29.88 -8.28
C LEU A 259 -9.69 -31.34 -7.84
N THR A 260 -10.74 -32.05 -8.22
CA THR A 260 -10.97 -33.46 -7.90
C THR A 260 -10.89 -34.31 -9.14
N ALA A 261 -10.65 -35.62 -8.97
CA ALA A 261 -10.47 -36.54 -10.08
C ALA A 261 -11.73 -36.75 -10.93
N ASN A 262 -12.93 -36.61 -10.33
CA ASN A 262 -14.21 -36.80 -11.00
C ASN A 262 -15.35 -36.12 -10.21
N PRO A 263 -16.54 -35.95 -10.82
CA PRO A 263 -17.69 -35.32 -10.17
C PRO A 263 -18.16 -36.03 -8.89
N GLN A 264 -18.00 -37.35 -8.78
CA GLN A 264 -18.39 -38.10 -7.58
C GLN A 264 -17.48 -37.74 -6.40
N ALA A 265 -16.18 -37.63 -6.63
CA ALA A 265 -15.22 -37.15 -5.65
C ALA A 265 -15.49 -35.68 -5.29
N ALA A 266 -15.86 -34.84 -6.26
CA ALA A 266 -16.30 -33.47 -6.01
C ALA A 266 -17.49 -33.43 -5.04
N ARG A 267 -18.55 -34.20 -5.30
CA ARG A 267 -19.75 -34.26 -4.44
C ARG A 267 -19.41 -34.68 -3.00
N ALA A 268 -18.59 -35.72 -2.84
CA ALA A 268 -18.16 -36.19 -1.52
C ALA A 268 -17.34 -35.13 -0.78
N LEU A 269 -16.48 -34.40 -1.49
CA LEU A 269 -15.69 -33.32 -0.92
C LEU A 269 -16.55 -32.11 -0.55
N THR A 270 -17.49 -31.72 -1.42
CA THR A 270 -18.47 -30.66 -1.17
C THR A 270 -19.22 -30.91 0.13
N ALA A 271 -19.76 -32.12 0.33
CA ALA A 271 -20.48 -32.46 1.57
C ALA A 271 -19.60 -32.33 2.83
N LYS A 272 -18.32 -32.72 2.75
CA LYS A 272 -17.37 -32.58 3.88
C LYS A 272 -17.04 -31.12 4.17
N LEU A 273 -16.83 -30.31 3.13
CA LEU A 273 -16.45 -28.91 3.28
C LEU A 273 -17.62 -28.05 3.74
N SER A 274 -18.83 -28.28 3.24
CA SER A 274 -20.05 -27.59 3.70
C SER A 274 -20.38 -27.82 5.17
N ALA A 275 -19.84 -28.86 5.80
CA ALA A 275 -20.01 -29.12 7.23
C ALA A 275 -19.07 -28.30 8.13
N LEU A 276 -18.07 -27.61 7.55
CA LEU A 276 -17.11 -26.81 8.32
C LEU A 276 -17.76 -25.48 8.78
N PRO A 277 -17.57 -25.05 10.05
CA PRO A 277 -18.17 -23.82 10.55
C PRO A 277 -17.61 -22.56 9.89
N GLU A 278 -16.39 -22.60 9.35
CA GLU A 278 -15.75 -21.50 8.62
C GLU A 278 -16.20 -21.38 7.16
N VAL A 279 -16.96 -22.35 6.63
CA VAL A 279 -17.43 -22.38 5.25
C VAL A 279 -18.87 -21.86 5.19
N ALA A 280 -19.13 -20.88 4.32
CA ALA A 280 -20.48 -20.40 4.05
C ALA A 280 -21.19 -21.37 3.11
N GLU A 281 -20.52 -21.75 2.02
CA GLU A 281 -21.03 -22.68 1.03
C GLU A 281 -19.86 -23.36 0.30
N ALA A 282 -20.05 -24.63 -0.07
CA ALA A 282 -19.21 -25.29 -1.06
C ALA A 282 -20.07 -25.66 -2.26
N VAL A 283 -19.58 -25.30 -3.45
CA VAL A 283 -20.28 -25.44 -4.73
C VAL A 283 -19.50 -26.41 -5.61
N SER A 284 -20.23 -27.29 -6.29
CA SER A 284 -19.72 -28.18 -7.33
C SER A 284 -20.74 -28.28 -8.45
N VAL A 285 -20.44 -29.01 -9.52
CA VAL A 285 -21.39 -29.20 -10.64
C VAL A 285 -22.75 -29.74 -10.17
N ASP A 286 -22.78 -30.58 -9.13
CA ASP A 286 -24.02 -31.14 -8.59
C ASP A 286 -24.84 -30.14 -7.76
N SER A 287 -24.25 -29.03 -7.34
CA SER A 287 -24.96 -27.96 -6.63
C SER A 287 -25.95 -27.23 -7.54
N PHE A 288 -25.78 -27.31 -8.86
CA PHE A 288 -26.72 -26.76 -9.86
C PHE A 288 -27.86 -27.72 -10.20
N VAL A 289 -27.84 -28.95 -9.69
CA VAL A 289 -28.88 -29.95 -9.89
C VAL A 289 -29.76 -29.99 -8.62
N PRO A 290 -30.99 -29.46 -8.66
CA PRO A 290 -31.84 -29.43 -7.48
C PRO A 290 -32.18 -30.84 -6.97
N ALA A 291 -32.28 -30.99 -5.65
CA ALA A 291 -32.84 -32.20 -5.03
C ALA A 291 -34.37 -32.20 -5.06
N ASP A 292 -34.99 -33.38 -4.99
CA ASP A 292 -36.43 -33.59 -4.86
C ASP A 292 -37.27 -32.92 -5.97
N GLN A 293 -36.79 -32.98 -7.21
CA GLN A 293 -37.39 -32.28 -8.34
C GLN A 293 -38.79 -32.79 -8.67
N GLU A 294 -39.04 -34.09 -8.60
CA GLU A 294 -40.36 -34.67 -8.94
C GLU A 294 -41.49 -34.05 -8.10
N ALA A 295 -41.31 -33.99 -6.78
CA ALA A 295 -42.27 -33.36 -5.88
C ALA A 295 -42.42 -31.85 -6.13
N LYS A 296 -41.30 -31.15 -6.38
CA LYS A 296 -41.32 -29.70 -6.66
C LYS A 296 -42.00 -29.37 -7.98
N LEU A 297 -41.70 -30.13 -9.03
CA LEU A 297 -42.28 -29.97 -10.36
C LEU A 297 -43.78 -30.25 -10.37
N ALA A 298 -44.24 -31.27 -9.63
CA ALA A 298 -45.67 -31.52 -9.47
C ALA A 298 -46.41 -30.31 -8.88
N VAL A 299 -45.86 -29.70 -7.81
CA VAL A 299 -46.43 -28.50 -7.20
C VAL A 299 -46.39 -27.29 -8.15
N VAL A 300 -45.31 -27.12 -8.91
CA VAL A 300 -45.19 -26.03 -9.90
C VAL A 300 -46.19 -26.22 -11.05
N GLN A 301 -46.40 -27.46 -11.52
CA GLN A 301 -47.38 -27.78 -12.56
C GLN A 301 -48.80 -27.53 -12.08
N ASP A 302 -49.16 -27.95 -10.86
CA ASP A 302 -50.47 -27.65 -10.27
C ASP A 302 -50.70 -26.13 -10.18
N ALA A 303 -49.70 -25.38 -9.73
CA ALA A 303 -49.77 -23.93 -9.68
C ALA A 303 -49.90 -23.32 -11.08
N ALA A 304 -49.18 -23.84 -12.08
CA ALA A 304 -49.27 -23.38 -13.45
C ALA A 304 -50.69 -23.58 -14.00
N LEU A 305 -51.27 -24.77 -13.82
CA LEU A 305 -52.66 -25.09 -14.22
C LEU A 305 -53.69 -24.17 -13.56
N LEU A 306 -53.53 -23.88 -12.26
CA LEU A 306 -54.44 -23.01 -11.52
C LEU A 306 -54.32 -21.54 -11.92
N LEU A 307 -53.11 -21.09 -12.25
CA LEU A 307 -52.82 -19.67 -12.50
C LEU A 307 -52.87 -19.30 -13.98
N ASP A 308 -52.78 -20.25 -14.91
CA ASP A 308 -52.61 -19.99 -16.35
C ASP A 308 -53.67 -19.03 -16.89
N ALA A 309 -54.95 -19.33 -16.70
CA ALA A 309 -56.04 -18.46 -17.18
C ALA A 309 -56.04 -17.06 -16.55
N THR A 310 -55.38 -16.87 -15.40
CA THR A 310 -55.29 -15.58 -14.70
C THR A 310 -54.11 -14.75 -15.23
N ILE A 311 -52.95 -15.37 -15.43
CA ILE A 311 -51.73 -14.68 -15.87
C ILE A 311 -51.61 -14.61 -17.40
N ASN A 312 -52.32 -15.47 -18.13
CA ASN A 312 -52.41 -15.52 -19.58
C ASN A 312 -53.88 -15.38 -20.01
N PRO A 313 -54.51 -14.21 -19.82
CA PRO A 313 -55.90 -14.01 -20.18
C PRO A 313 -56.10 -14.13 -21.69
N PHE A 314 -57.18 -14.79 -22.12
CA PHE A 314 -57.53 -14.99 -23.53
C PHE A 314 -57.93 -13.69 -24.24
N ASP A 315 -58.56 -12.77 -23.49
CA ASP A 315 -59.01 -11.48 -23.99
C ASP A 315 -58.26 -10.35 -23.27
N LEU A 316 -57.42 -9.63 -24.01
CA LEU A 316 -56.73 -8.45 -23.52
C LEU A 316 -57.59 -7.21 -23.77
N ILE A 317 -57.95 -6.52 -22.69
CA ILE A 317 -58.65 -5.23 -22.77
C ILE A 317 -57.68 -4.19 -23.38
N PRO A 318 -58.15 -3.33 -24.31
CA PRO A 318 -57.30 -2.27 -24.84
C PRO A 318 -56.78 -1.34 -23.73
N PRO A 319 -55.58 -0.74 -23.90
CA PRO A 319 -55.03 0.19 -22.92
C PRO A 319 -55.99 1.35 -22.63
N PRO A 320 -56.20 1.73 -21.35
CA PRO A 320 -57.09 2.82 -20.97
C PRO A 320 -56.59 4.17 -21.49
N SER A 321 -57.52 5.09 -21.78
CA SER A 321 -57.15 6.47 -22.12
C SER A 321 -56.64 7.24 -20.89
N ASP A 322 -56.00 8.39 -21.09
CA ASP A 322 -55.56 9.25 -19.98
C ASP A 322 -56.74 9.71 -19.10
N ALA A 323 -57.89 10.00 -19.73
CA ALA A 323 -59.11 10.39 -19.01
C ALA A 323 -59.65 9.24 -18.14
N ASP A 324 -59.59 8.00 -18.63
CA ASP A 324 -59.99 6.81 -17.87
C ASP A 324 -59.07 6.62 -16.65
N ASN A 325 -57.76 6.78 -16.85
CA ASN A 325 -56.77 6.69 -15.77
C ASN A 325 -56.97 7.78 -14.71
N ALA A 326 -57.20 9.03 -15.11
CA ALA A 326 -57.48 10.12 -14.19
C ALA A 326 -58.75 9.86 -13.36
N THR A 327 -59.79 9.34 -14.00
CA THR A 327 -61.06 8.98 -13.35
C THR A 327 -60.88 7.83 -12.37
N ALA A 328 -60.18 6.77 -12.78
CA ALA A 328 -59.89 5.62 -11.93
C ALA A 328 -59.08 6.03 -10.68
N LEU A 329 -58.05 6.87 -10.84
CA LEU A 329 -57.26 7.40 -9.72
C LEU A 329 -58.10 8.20 -8.73
N ALA A 330 -58.98 9.09 -9.22
CA ALA A 330 -59.88 9.87 -8.36
C ALA A 330 -60.86 8.96 -7.59
N ASN A 331 -61.41 7.94 -8.25
CA ASN A 331 -62.32 6.97 -7.63
C ASN A 331 -61.63 6.18 -6.53
N VAL A 332 -60.41 5.67 -6.78
CA VAL A 332 -59.62 4.95 -5.79
C VAL A 332 -59.25 5.87 -4.61
N ALA A 333 -58.89 7.13 -4.88
CA ALA A 333 -58.62 8.09 -3.82
C ALA A 333 -59.82 8.32 -2.90
N GLN A 334 -61.02 8.43 -3.45
CA GLN A 334 -62.25 8.56 -2.67
C GLN A 334 -62.52 7.30 -1.84
N GLN A 335 -62.42 6.11 -2.42
CA GLN A 335 -62.63 4.85 -1.71
C GLN A 335 -61.63 4.68 -0.55
N LEU A 336 -60.35 4.98 -0.77
CA LEU A 336 -59.32 4.95 0.27
C LEU A 336 -59.65 5.89 1.44
N ARG A 337 -60.21 7.08 1.17
CA ARG A 337 -60.64 8.00 2.23
C ARG A 337 -61.85 7.48 3.00
N THR A 338 -62.82 6.90 2.30
CA THR A 338 -64.01 6.30 2.95
C THR A 338 -63.59 5.19 3.90
N VAL A 339 -62.74 4.27 3.44
CA VAL A 339 -62.25 3.15 4.27
C VAL A 339 -61.43 3.66 5.45
N ALA A 340 -60.54 4.64 5.23
CA ALA A 340 -59.74 5.24 6.30
C ALA A 340 -60.56 6.05 7.31
N GLY A 341 -61.71 6.62 6.90
CA GLY A 341 -62.62 7.34 7.79
C GLY A 341 -63.54 6.45 8.62
N GLN A 342 -63.73 5.20 8.19
CA GLN A 342 -64.55 4.19 8.87
C GLN A 342 -63.75 3.28 9.81
N SER A 343 -62.41 3.35 9.76
CA SER A 343 -61.51 2.45 10.47
C SER A 343 -60.51 3.22 11.34
N ASN A 344 -60.35 2.81 12.61
CA ASN A 344 -59.31 3.30 13.51
C ASN A 344 -57.99 2.48 13.40
N ASP A 345 -57.79 1.79 12.28
CA ASP A 345 -56.61 0.96 12.02
C ASP A 345 -55.34 1.82 11.84
N ALA A 346 -54.20 1.28 12.27
CA ALA A 346 -52.86 1.84 12.06
C ALA A 346 -52.54 2.07 10.57
N ALA A 347 -53.23 1.40 9.64
CA ALA A 347 -53.10 1.62 8.20
C ALA A 347 -53.82 2.89 7.68
N ALA A 348 -54.78 3.46 8.42
CA ALA A 348 -55.61 4.58 7.96
C ALA A 348 -54.80 5.82 7.53
N PRO A 349 -53.73 6.27 8.24
CA PRO A 349 -52.90 7.38 7.79
C PRO A 349 -52.19 7.12 6.46
N THR A 350 -51.76 5.87 6.23
CA THR A 350 -51.10 5.47 4.98
C THR A 350 -52.08 5.47 3.81
N ALA A 351 -53.30 4.98 4.02
CA ALA A 351 -54.38 5.03 3.03
C ALA A 351 -54.75 6.47 2.65
N LEU A 352 -54.85 7.38 3.63
CA LEU A 352 -55.10 8.82 3.38
C LEU A 352 -53.96 9.48 2.60
N ARG A 353 -52.71 9.11 2.89
CA ARG A 353 -51.54 9.60 2.14
C ARG A 353 -51.57 9.13 0.69
N LEU A 354 -51.88 7.85 0.46
CA LEU A 354 -52.01 7.28 -0.89
C LEU A 354 -53.17 7.93 -1.66
N ALA A 355 -54.32 8.11 -1.01
CA ALA A 355 -55.47 8.81 -1.59
C ALA A 355 -55.10 10.24 -2.04
N THR A 356 -54.33 10.95 -1.22
CA THR A 356 -53.86 12.30 -1.55
C THR A 356 -52.92 12.29 -2.75
N ALA A 357 -52.05 11.28 -2.88
CA ALA A 357 -51.17 11.13 -4.04
C ALA A 357 -51.96 10.83 -5.32
N PHE A 358 -52.94 9.93 -5.26
CA PHE A 358 -53.82 9.62 -6.39
C PHE A 358 -54.68 10.81 -6.82
N ASP A 359 -55.19 11.60 -5.88
CA ASP A 359 -55.90 12.85 -6.20
C ASP A 359 -55.01 13.85 -6.95
N ARG A 360 -53.75 13.99 -6.53
CA ARG A 360 -52.79 14.87 -7.21
C ARG A 360 -52.49 14.38 -8.63
N LEU A 361 -52.33 13.07 -8.80
CA LEU A 361 -52.12 12.47 -10.13
C LEU A 361 -53.37 12.59 -11.00
N ALA A 362 -54.57 12.41 -10.45
CA ALA A 362 -55.83 12.54 -11.16
C ALA A 362 -56.08 13.97 -11.64
N LYS A 363 -55.81 14.98 -10.81
CA LYS A 363 -56.02 16.41 -11.11
C LYS A 363 -54.86 17.04 -11.90
N GLY A 364 -53.70 16.39 -11.95
CA GLY A 364 -52.50 16.89 -12.59
C GLY A 364 -52.52 16.80 -14.12
N ASN A 365 -51.42 17.20 -14.76
CA ASN A 365 -51.22 17.05 -16.21
C ASN A 365 -51.02 15.56 -16.59
N PRO A 366 -51.20 15.18 -17.87
CA PRO A 366 -50.99 13.79 -18.33
C PRO A 366 -49.57 13.25 -18.13
N ALA A 367 -48.53 14.09 -18.27
CA ALA A 367 -47.13 13.64 -18.20
C ALA A 367 -46.73 12.96 -16.87
N PRO A 368 -47.09 13.48 -15.67
CA PRO A 368 -46.93 12.75 -14.42
C PRO A 368 -47.64 11.39 -14.35
N ARG A 369 -48.83 11.26 -14.95
CA ARG A 369 -49.56 9.98 -15.00
C ARG A 369 -48.85 8.99 -15.92
N GLU A 370 -48.40 9.42 -17.09
CA GLU A 370 -47.61 8.60 -18.00
C GLU A 370 -46.30 8.11 -17.36
N THR A 371 -45.63 9.00 -16.62
CA THR A 371 -44.43 8.63 -15.85
C THR A 371 -44.75 7.59 -14.77
N ALA A 372 -45.85 7.77 -14.03
CA ALA A 372 -46.29 6.81 -13.03
C ALA A 372 -46.65 5.44 -13.65
N THR A 373 -47.32 5.43 -14.80
CA THR A 373 -47.61 4.21 -15.58
C THR A 373 -46.32 3.51 -15.97
N THR A 374 -45.34 4.23 -16.50
CA THR A 374 -44.03 3.65 -16.89
C THR A 374 -43.29 3.07 -15.67
N LEU A 375 -43.35 3.73 -14.51
CA LEU A 375 -42.67 3.29 -13.30
C LEU A 375 -43.36 2.11 -12.58
N LEU A 376 -44.67 1.93 -12.76
CA LEU A 376 -45.43 0.90 -12.03
C LEU A 376 -45.87 -0.27 -12.92
N VAL A 377 -46.35 0.01 -14.14
CA VAL A 377 -46.96 -1.01 -15.01
C VAL A 377 -45.89 -1.76 -15.82
N THR A 378 -44.85 -1.08 -16.31
CA THR A 378 -43.78 -1.75 -17.08
C THR A 378 -43.05 -2.81 -16.24
N PRO A 379 -42.60 -2.52 -14.99
CA PRO A 379 -41.98 -3.54 -14.14
C PRO A 379 -42.95 -4.66 -13.74
N LEU A 380 -44.25 -4.37 -13.59
CA LEU A 380 -45.27 -5.39 -13.36
C LEU A 380 -45.35 -6.37 -14.53
N GLY A 381 -45.30 -5.88 -15.78
CA GLY A 381 -45.23 -6.73 -16.97
C GLY A 381 -44.02 -7.68 -16.92
N THR A 382 -42.83 -7.14 -16.64
CA THR A 382 -41.62 -7.96 -16.47
C THR A 382 -41.74 -8.98 -15.34
N MET A 383 -42.34 -8.60 -14.20
CA MET A 383 -42.56 -9.52 -13.08
C MET A 383 -43.53 -10.65 -13.46
N LEU A 384 -44.60 -10.33 -14.20
CA LEU A 384 -45.53 -11.33 -14.72
C LEU A 384 -44.85 -12.27 -15.71
N ASP A 385 -43.99 -11.77 -16.58
CA ASP A 385 -43.18 -12.60 -17.50
C ASP A 385 -42.23 -13.53 -16.74
N GLN A 386 -41.59 -13.04 -15.67
CA GLN A 386 -40.75 -13.87 -14.79
C GLN A 386 -41.56 -14.96 -14.08
N ILE A 387 -42.79 -14.66 -13.63
CA ILE A 387 -43.69 -15.66 -13.03
C ILE A 387 -44.08 -16.71 -14.08
N ARG A 388 -44.48 -16.29 -15.29
CA ARG A 388 -44.79 -17.20 -16.40
C ARG A 388 -43.62 -18.14 -16.69
N ALA A 389 -42.40 -17.60 -16.76
CA ALA A 389 -41.19 -18.39 -16.97
C ALA A 389 -40.90 -19.36 -15.81
N ALA A 390 -41.07 -18.92 -14.56
CA ALA A 390 -40.85 -19.77 -13.39
C ALA A 390 -41.87 -20.93 -13.28
N LEU A 391 -43.10 -20.73 -13.75
CA LEU A 391 -44.15 -21.76 -13.80
C LEU A 391 -43.92 -22.81 -14.91
N GLN A 392 -42.98 -22.56 -15.83
CA GLN A 392 -42.58 -23.47 -16.90
C GLN A 392 -41.30 -24.25 -16.57
N ALA A 393 -41.00 -24.45 -15.28
CA ALA A 393 -39.79 -25.16 -14.85
C ALA A 393 -39.76 -26.61 -15.37
N GLU A 394 -38.58 -27.06 -15.80
CA GLU A 394 -38.32 -28.41 -16.27
C GLU A 394 -37.30 -29.13 -15.37
N ALA A 395 -37.14 -30.44 -15.57
CA ALA A 395 -36.15 -31.23 -14.85
C ALA A 395 -34.72 -30.86 -15.27
N VAL A 396 -33.89 -30.53 -14.28
CA VAL A 396 -32.47 -30.21 -14.45
C VAL A 396 -31.64 -31.44 -14.11
N THR A 397 -30.82 -31.87 -15.06
CA THR A 397 -29.86 -32.98 -14.92
C THR A 397 -28.49 -32.50 -15.39
N ARG A 398 -27.44 -33.28 -15.16
CA ARG A 398 -26.10 -32.95 -15.68
C ARG A 398 -26.05 -32.80 -17.19
N GLU A 399 -26.94 -33.50 -17.91
CA GLU A 399 -27.02 -33.47 -19.37
C GLU A 399 -27.80 -32.26 -19.88
N THR A 400 -28.77 -31.76 -19.09
CA THR A 400 -29.57 -30.58 -19.45
C THR A 400 -28.97 -29.26 -18.95
N LEU A 401 -27.90 -29.31 -18.13
CA LEU A 401 -27.15 -28.10 -17.77
C LEU A 401 -26.60 -27.42 -19.02
N PRO A 402 -26.72 -26.08 -19.14
CA PRO A 402 -26.10 -25.34 -20.23
C PRO A 402 -24.59 -25.65 -20.32
N PRO A 403 -24.05 -25.88 -21.54
CA PRO A 403 -22.66 -26.28 -21.73
C PRO A 403 -21.67 -25.24 -21.18
N GLU A 404 -22.06 -23.96 -21.18
CA GLU A 404 -21.28 -22.87 -20.59
C GLU A 404 -21.16 -23.00 -19.07
N ILE A 405 -22.20 -23.47 -18.38
CA ILE A 405 -22.15 -23.72 -16.94
C ILE A 405 -21.35 -25.00 -16.69
N ALA A 406 -21.73 -26.12 -17.33
CA ALA A 406 -21.10 -27.41 -17.10
C ALA A 406 -19.57 -27.37 -17.38
N GLY A 407 -19.15 -26.69 -18.44
CA GLY A 407 -17.75 -26.55 -18.83
C GLY A 407 -16.88 -25.73 -17.86
N ASN A 408 -17.50 -24.89 -17.02
CA ASN A 408 -16.79 -24.15 -15.97
C ASN A 408 -16.50 -25.01 -14.71
N TRP A 409 -17.23 -26.12 -14.53
CA TRP A 409 -17.12 -26.97 -13.34
C TRP A 409 -16.53 -28.35 -13.62
N VAL A 410 -16.65 -28.87 -14.84
CA VAL A 410 -16.10 -30.16 -15.25
C VAL A 410 -15.22 -29.98 -16.47
N ALA A 411 -13.95 -30.34 -16.32
CA ALA A 411 -12.97 -30.30 -17.39
C ALA A 411 -13.23 -31.42 -18.42
N LYS A 412 -12.74 -31.23 -19.64
CA LYS A 412 -12.87 -32.21 -20.74
C LYS A 412 -12.26 -33.58 -20.42
N ASP A 413 -11.32 -33.64 -19.48
CA ASP A 413 -10.67 -34.87 -19.00
C ASP A 413 -11.41 -35.55 -17.83
N GLY A 414 -12.57 -35.02 -17.44
CA GLY A 414 -13.43 -35.57 -16.39
C GLY A 414 -13.11 -35.06 -14.98
N ARG A 415 -12.05 -34.26 -14.78
CA ARG A 415 -11.78 -33.62 -13.48
C ARG A 415 -12.87 -32.59 -13.15
N ALA A 416 -13.20 -32.46 -11.87
CA ALA A 416 -14.29 -31.58 -11.42
C ALA A 416 -13.81 -30.60 -10.35
N LEU A 417 -14.28 -29.36 -10.45
CA LEU A 417 -13.99 -28.27 -9.53
C LEU A 417 -14.96 -28.27 -8.34
N VAL A 418 -14.40 -28.07 -7.14
CA VAL A 418 -15.15 -27.66 -5.94
C VAL A 418 -14.67 -26.28 -5.56
N GLN A 419 -15.59 -25.32 -5.48
CA GLN A 419 -15.32 -23.96 -5.04
C GLN A 419 -15.92 -23.75 -3.65
N VAL A 420 -15.17 -23.14 -2.76
CA VAL A 420 -15.51 -22.99 -1.34
C VAL A 420 -15.52 -21.52 -0.98
N PHE A 421 -16.60 -21.06 -0.37
CA PHE A 421 -16.83 -19.68 0.05
C PHE A 421 -16.64 -19.54 1.57
N PRO A 422 -15.91 -18.50 2.03
CA PRO A 422 -15.68 -18.28 3.45
C PRO A 422 -16.94 -17.76 4.15
N LYS A 423 -17.12 -18.15 5.41
CA LYS A 423 -18.14 -17.57 6.30
C LYS A 423 -17.58 -16.39 7.07
N GLY A 424 -18.29 -15.26 7.02
CA GLY A 424 -17.91 -14.02 7.70
C GLY A 424 -17.35 -12.97 6.73
N ASP A 425 -16.71 -11.93 7.27
CA ASP A 425 -16.11 -10.89 6.44
C ASP A 425 -14.85 -11.43 5.73
N SER A 426 -14.99 -11.69 4.43
CA SER A 426 -13.90 -12.16 3.58
C SER A 426 -12.81 -11.12 3.33
N ASN A 427 -12.96 -9.88 3.80
CA ASN A 427 -11.91 -8.87 3.80
C ASN A 427 -11.04 -8.90 5.09
N ASP A 428 -11.46 -9.65 6.12
CA ASP A 428 -10.71 -9.81 7.37
C ASP A 428 -9.69 -10.96 7.28
N ASN A 429 -8.42 -10.61 7.52
CA ASN A 429 -7.29 -11.51 7.60
C ASN A 429 -7.46 -12.66 8.61
N ALA A 430 -8.06 -12.42 9.77
CA ALA A 430 -8.28 -13.44 10.78
C ALA A 430 -9.36 -14.45 10.35
N VAL A 431 -10.36 -14.00 9.59
CA VAL A 431 -11.39 -14.87 8.99
C VAL A 431 -10.74 -15.72 7.90
N LEU A 432 -10.01 -15.11 6.96
CA LEU A 432 -9.36 -15.83 5.86
C LEU A 432 -8.31 -16.84 6.36
N ARG A 433 -7.52 -16.53 7.39
CA ARG A 433 -6.56 -17.49 7.99
C ARG A 433 -7.25 -18.73 8.54
N ARG A 434 -8.34 -18.54 9.31
CA ARG A 434 -9.11 -19.65 9.90
C ARG A 434 -9.76 -20.49 8.80
N PHE A 435 -10.40 -19.84 7.85
CA PHE A 435 -11.00 -20.47 6.67
C PHE A 435 -10.00 -21.31 5.88
N THR A 436 -8.87 -20.72 5.48
CA THR A 436 -7.83 -21.43 4.72
C THR A 436 -7.26 -22.61 5.49
N LYS A 437 -7.01 -22.45 6.79
CA LYS A 437 -6.51 -23.53 7.65
C LYS A 437 -7.52 -24.68 7.74
N ALA A 438 -8.80 -24.38 7.93
CA ALA A 438 -9.87 -25.38 8.01
C ALA A 438 -10.03 -26.16 6.70
N VAL A 439 -10.06 -25.46 5.56
CA VAL A 439 -10.22 -26.10 4.25
C VAL A 439 -8.99 -26.94 3.89
N ARG A 440 -7.76 -26.44 4.12
CA ARG A 440 -6.53 -27.21 3.81
C ARG A 440 -6.32 -28.43 4.71
N ALA A 441 -6.90 -28.44 5.91
CA ALA A 441 -6.90 -29.64 6.76
C ALA A 441 -7.70 -30.79 6.15
N VAL A 442 -8.75 -30.49 5.37
CA VAL A 442 -9.58 -31.48 4.65
C VAL A 442 -9.03 -31.74 3.23
N ALA A 443 -8.57 -30.69 2.54
CA ALA A 443 -8.07 -30.74 1.17
C ALA A 443 -6.67 -30.09 1.08
N PRO A 444 -5.58 -30.85 1.26
CA PRO A 444 -4.22 -30.30 1.28
C PRO A 444 -3.80 -29.59 -0.02
N ASN A 445 -4.35 -30.04 -1.15
CA ASN A 445 -4.07 -29.49 -2.50
C ASN A 445 -4.99 -28.31 -2.86
N ALA A 446 -5.75 -27.78 -1.90
CA ALA A 446 -6.61 -26.63 -2.12
C ALA A 446 -5.79 -25.39 -2.52
N SER A 447 -6.28 -24.65 -3.51
CA SER A 447 -5.68 -23.43 -4.05
C SER A 447 -6.73 -22.32 -4.14
N GLY A 448 -6.43 -21.21 -4.80
CA GLY A 448 -7.29 -20.03 -4.88
C GLY A 448 -6.75 -18.86 -4.11
N LEU A 449 -7.45 -17.73 -4.18
CA LEU A 449 -6.92 -16.43 -3.77
C LEU A 449 -6.50 -16.41 -2.28
N PRO A 450 -7.30 -16.87 -1.30
CA PRO A 450 -6.89 -16.85 0.10
C PRO A 450 -5.66 -17.70 0.42
N VAL A 451 -5.48 -18.82 -0.29
CA VAL A 451 -4.30 -19.70 -0.12
C VAL A 451 -3.08 -19.04 -0.75
N ALA A 452 -3.19 -18.65 -2.03
CA ALA A 452 -2.09 -18.07 -2.78
C ALA A 452 -1.57 -16.79 -2.11
N THR A 453 -2.46 -15.92 -1.64
CA THR A 453 -2.09 -14.68 -0.97
C THR A 453 -1.41 -14.91 0.38
N GLN A 454 -1.84 -15.90 1.17
CA GLN A 454 -1.19 -16.22 2.45
C GLN A 454 0.19 -16.86 2.26
N GLU A 455 0.33 -17.78 1.29
CA GLU A 455 1.64 -18.37 0.95
C GLU A 455 2.58 -17.31 0.38
N ALA A 456 2.09 -16.43 -0.51
CA ALA A 456 2.85 -15.29 -1.03
C ALA A 456 3.29 -14.34 0.10
N ALA A 457 2.43 -14.04 1.08
CA ALA A 457 2.80 -13.25 2.25
C ALA A 457 3.91 -13.91 3.07
N GLY A 458 3.87 -15.24 3.24
CA GLY A 458 4.93 -16.01 3.89
C GLY A 458 6.27 -15.89 3.14
N THR A 459 6.26 -16.12 1.83
CA THR A 459 7.44 -15.98 0.97
C THR A 459 7.99 -14.57 1.01
N VAL A 460 7.14 -13.55 0.91
CA VAL A 460 7.53 -12.15 0.98
C VAL A 460 8.14 -11.82 2.34
N ALA A 461 7.49 -12.16 3.45
CA ALA A 461 8.00 -11.91 4.79
C ALA A 461 9.39 -12.56 4.99
N TRP A 462 9.57 -13.79 4.49
CA TRP A 462 10.85 -14.47 4.52
C TRP A 462 11.91 -13.78 3.65
N ALA A 463 11.56 -13.36 2.43
CA ALA A 463 12.45 -12.61 1.55
C ALA A 463 12.97 -11.33 2.23
N PHE A 464 12.14 -10.63 3.02
CA PHE A 464 12.57 -9.46 3.78
C PHE A 464 13.52 -9.79 4.93
N VAL A 465 13.28 -10.86 5.67
CA VAL A 465 14.20 -11.33 6.71
C VAL A 465 15.54 -11.71 6.08
N GLN A 466 15.50 -12.46 4.98
CA GLN A 466 16.68 -12.84 4.21
C GLN A 466 17.44 -11.59 3.71
N ALA A 467 16.77 -10.64 3.06
CA ALA A 467 17.40 -9.39 2.61
C ALA A 467 17.98 -8.58 3.76
N GLY A 468 17.29 -8.50 4.90
CA GLY A 468 17.79 -7.80 6.09
C GLY A 468 19.07 -8.43 6.65
N ILE A 469 19.12 -9.77 6.74
CA ILE A 469 20.32 -10.51 7.18
C ILE A 469 21.47 -10.32 6.18
N ILE A 470 21.20 -10.42 4.89
CA ILE A 470 22.20 -10.23 3.82
C ILE A 470 22.72 -8.78 3.86
N ALA A 471 21.84 -7.79 3.94
CA ALA A 471 22.21 -6.38 4.04
C ALA A 471 23.09 -6.13 5.27
N LEU A 472 22.69 -6.64 6.43
CA LEU A 472 23.48 -6.52 7.66
C LEU A 472 24.86 -7.16 7.48
N ALA A 473 24.96 -8.36 6.91
CA ALA A 473 26.23 -9.03 6.69
C ALA A 473 27.14 -8.28 5.70
N LEU A 474 26.59 -7.84 4.56
CA LEU A 474 27.32 -7.11 3.52
C LEU A 474 27.80 -5.75 4.03
N VAL A 475 26.93 -4.98 4.69
CA VAL A 475 27.28 -3.68 5.26
C VAL A 475 28.28 -3.84 6.40
N SER A 476 28.12 -4.85 7.27
CA SER A 476 29.11 -5.17 8.32
C SER A 476 30.49 -5.49 7.71
N GLY A 477 30.51 -6.29 6.65
CA GLY A 477 31.75 -6.64 5.94
C GLY A 477 32.42 -5.42 5.31
N LEU A 478 31.64 -4.55 4.66
CA LEU A 478 32.13 -3.29 4.09
C LEU A 478 32.67 -2.34 5.17
N LEU A 479 31.91 -2.15 6.25
CA LEU A 479 32.36 -1.34 7.39
C LEU A 479 33.62 -1.92 8.00
N PHE A 480 33.72 -3.25 8.17
CA PHE A 480 34.92 -3.88 8.69
C PHE A 480 36.13 -3.72 7.76
N LEU A 481 35.94 -3.79 6.44
CA LEU A 481 37.01 -3.59 5.47
C LEU A 481 37.64 -2.20 5.58
N VAL A 482 36.82 -1.17 5.79
CA VAL A 482 37.26 0.23 5.87
C VAL A 482 37.69 0.61 7.29
N LEU A 483 36.91 0.24 8.30
CA LEU A 483 37.15 0.59 9.69
C LEU A 483 38.26 -0.29 10.30
N ARG A 484 38.34 -1.58 9.96
CA ARG A 484 39.31 -2.55 10.50
C ARG A 484 39.30 -2.71 12.03
N ASP A 485 38.22 -2.29 12.69
CA ASP A 485 38.01 -2.44 14.14
C ASP A 485 36.57 -2.90 14.39
N VAL A 486 36.42 -4.08 15.03
CA VAL A 486 35.11 -4.71 15.27
C VAL A 486 34.23 -3.88 16.21
N LYS A 487 34.83 -3.16 17.17
CA LYS A 487 34.06 -2.32 18.10
C LYS A 487 33.47 -1.12 17.37
N GLU A 488 34.24 -0.53 16.46
CA GLU A 488 33.80 0.62 15.71
C GLU A 488 32.69 0.24 14.71
N VAL A 489 32.80 -0.92 14.07
CA VAL A 489 31.70 -1.52 13.28
C VAL A 489 30.46 -1.73 14.16
N ALA A 490 30.61 -2.32 15.35
CA ALA A 490 29.49 -2.54 16.26
C ALA A 490 28.85 -1.23 16.74
N PHE A 491 29.63 -0.18 16.99
CA PHE A 491 29.13 1.14 17.38
C PHE A 491 28.40 1.86 16.25
N THR A 492 28.75 1.61 14.99
CA THR A 492 28.00 2.11 13.84
C THR A 492 26.69 1.34 13.64
N LEU A 493 26.69 0.02 13.83
CA LEU A 493 25.51 -0.82 13.56
C LEU A 493 24.50 -0.89 14.71
N ALA A 494 24.93 -0.83 15.96
CA ALA A 494 24.02 -0.96 17.10
C ALA A 494 22.92 0.13 17.14
N PRO A 495 23.22 1.42 16.88
CA PRO A 495 22.20 2.46 16.72
C PRO A 495 21.20 2.20 15.59
N VAL A 496 21.66 1.63 14.47
CA VAL A 496 20.79 1.27 13.34
C VAL A 496 19.87 0.12 13.71
N VAL A 497 20.40 -0.93 14.33
CA VAL A 497 19.58 -2.04 14.81
C VAL A 497 18.51 -1.53 15.78
N LEU A 498 18.88 -0.61 16.68
CA LEU A 498 17.93 0.01 17.61
C LEU A 498 16.85 0.83 16.86
N SER A 499 17.22 1.65 15.87
CA SER A 499 16.23 2.42 15.11
C SER A 499 15.25 1.52 14.36
N GLY A 500 15.71 0.36 13.86
CA GLY A 500 14.85 -0.67 13.26
C GLY A 500 13.82 -1.21 14.25
N PHE A 501 14.25 -1.61 15.44
CA PHE A 501 13.33 -2.10 16.48
C PHE A 501 12.38 -1.01 17.00
N LEU A 502 12.86 0.22 17.18
CA LEU A 502 12.01 1.36 17.57
C LEU A 502 10.96 1.67 16.51
N THR A 503 11.29 1.50 15.23
CA THR A 503 10.34 1.65 14.13
C THR A 503 9.24 0.59 14.21
N LEU A 504 9.60 -0.69 14.43
CA LEU A 504 8.62 -1.76 14.64
C LEU A 504 7.76 -1.51 15.88
N GLY A 505 8.37 -1.13 17.01
CA GLY A 505 7.66 -0.78 18.23
C GLY A 505 6.70 0.39 18.03
N SER A 506 7.10 1.40 17.25
CA SER A 506 6.22 2.51 16.89
C SER A 506 5.03 2.06 16.04
N CYS A 507 5.23 1.12 15.11
CA CYS A 507 4.15 0.54 14.32
C CYS A 507 3.12 -0.15 15.21
N VAL A 508 3.56 -0.88 16.23
CA VAL A 508 2.66 -1.50 17.23
C VAL A 508 1.88 -0.44 18.01
N LEU A 509 2.56 0.60 18.51
CA LEU A 509 1.94 1.65 19.32
C LEU A 509 0.88 2.46 18.56
N ILE A 510 1.09 2.71 17.27
CA ILE A 510 0.15 3.46 16.43
C ILE A 510 -0.88 2.57 15.72
N GLY A 511 -0.83 1.25 15.93
CA GLY A 511 -1.70 0.28 15.26
C GLY A 511 -1.51 0.20 13.74
N GLN A 512 -0.30 0.45 13.23
CA GLN A 512 0.02 0.34 11.80
C GLN A 512 0.49 -1.09 11.49
N PRO A 513 -0.28 -1.90 10.74
CA PRO A 513 0.18 -3.22 10.33
C PRO A 513 1.28 -3.09 9.28
N ILE A 514 2.20 -4.06 9.32
CA ILE A 514 3.21 -4.26 8.29
C ILE A 514 2.53 -4.95 7.10
N ASN A 515 2.81 -4.52 5.88
CA ASN A 515 2.20 -5.04 4.65
C ASN A 515 3.26 -5.15 3.54
N PHE A 516 2.87 -5.65 2.37
CA PHE A 516 3.77 -5.87 1.24
C PHE A 516 4.57 -4.63 0.80
N ALA A 517 3.99 -3.43 0.91
CA ALA A 517 4.65 -2.20 0.48
C ALA A 517 5.55 -1.62 1.57
N ASN A 518 5.07 -1.53 2.80
CA ASN A 518 5.75 -0.76 3.85
C ASN A 518 6.89 -1.50 4.56
N ILE A 519 6.93 -2.83 4.45
CA ILE A 519 7.99 -3.69 4.99
C ILE A 519 9.36 -3.42 4.35
N ILE A 520 9.39 -2.78 3.18
CA ILE A 520 10.61 -2.34 2.48
C ILE A 520 11.47 -1.39 3.32
N ALA A 521 10.84 -0.65 4.23
CA ALA A 521 11.53 0.30 5.09
C ALA A 521 12.60 -0.34 5.98
N PHE A 522 12.46 -1.63 6.35
CA PHE A 522 13.37 -2.26 7.32
C PHE A 522 14.72 -2.64 6.72
N PRO A 523 14.83 -3.34 5.57
CA PRO A 523 16.15 -3.58 4.99
C PRO A 523 16.79 -2.28 4.48
N LEU A 524 15.97 -1.33 3.99
CA LEU A 524 16.47 -0.03 3.56
C LEU A 524 17.16 0.75 4.68
N LEU A 525 16.71 0.57 5.92
CA LEU A 525 17.32 1.17 7.11
C LEU A 525 18.76 0.70 7.34
N PHE A 526 19.15 -0.52 6.94
CA PHE A 526 20.56 -0.94 7.03
C PHE A 526 21.46 -0.28 5.99
N GLY A 527 20.91 0.10 4.83
CA GLY A 527 21.65 0.88 3.85
C GLY A 527 21.70 2.37 4.23
N VAL A 528 20.53 3.00 4.24
CA VAL A 528 20.38 4.46 4.45
C VAL A 528 20.69 4.86 5.89
N GLY A 529 20.22 4.08 6.86
CA GLY A 529 20.41 4.44 8.27
C GLY A 529 21.87 4.44 8.68
N VAL A 530 22.64 3.47 8.20
CA VAL A 530 24.09 3.37 8.46
C VAL A 530 24.86 4.57 7.91
N ALA A 531 24.41 5.22 6.83
CA ALA A 531 25.11 6.35 6.21
C ALA A 531 25.36 7.51 7.19
N PHE A 532 24.35 7.90 7.98
CA PHE A 532 24.51 8.97 8.97
C PHE A 532 25.51 8.61 10.07
N HIS A 533 25.49 7.36 10.51
CA HIS A 533 26.43 6.86 11.51
C HIS A 533 27.86 6.78 10.97
N ILE A 534 28.04 6.37 9.71
CA ILE A 534 29.36 6.40 9.03
C ILE A 534 29.98 7.80 9.11
N TYR A 535 29.19 8.84 8.84
CA TYR A 535 29.70 10.21 8.87
C TYR A 535 30.22 10.59 10.27
N PHE A 536 29.47 10.28 11.33
CA PHE A 536 29.88 10.56 12.71
C PHE A 536 31.10 9.73 13.15
N VAL A 537 31.12 8.42 12.87
CA VAL A 537 32.25 7.54 13.20
C VAL A 537 33.53 7.98 12.49
N MET A 538 33.45 8.34 11.20
CA MET A 538 34.61 8.81 10.43
C MET A 538 35.14 10.14 10.96
N ALA A 539 34.27 11.07 11.35
CA ALA A 539 34.70 12.33 11.97
C ALA A 539 35.31 12.12 13.36
N TRP A 540 34.74 11.22 14.16
CA TRP A 540 35.29 10.83 15.46
C TRP A 540 36.70 10.22 15.32
N ARG A 541 36.92 9.36 14.32
CA ARG A 541 38.26 8.81 13.97
C ARG A 541 39.26 9.89 13.57
N ALA A 542 38.79 10.93 12.89
CA ALA A 542 39.61 12.07 12.51
C ALA A 542 39.98 12.96 13.72
N GLY A 543 39.42 12.69 14.90
CA GLY A 543 39.70 13.41 16.15
C GLY A 543 38.72 14.55 16.42
N ALA A 544 37.57 14.59 15.75
CA ALA A 544 36.55 15.59 16.02
C ALA A 544 35.95 15.41 17.42
N THR A 545 35.91 16.49 18.20
CA THR A 545 35.13 16.61 19.43
C THR A 545 33.86 17.43 19.16
N ASP A 546 32.90 17.41 20.09
CA ASP A 546 31.69 18.24 20.01
C ASP A 546 30.89 18.03 18.72
N LEU A 547 30.58 16.76 18.44
CA LEU A 547 30.01 16.31 17.17
C LEU A 547 28.70 17.04 16.82
N LEU A 548 27.84 17.39 17.79
CA LEU A 548 26.56 18.06 17.51
C LEU A 548 26.72 19.55 17.16
N GLN A 549 27.78 20.20 17.62
CA GLN A 549 28.08 21.59 17.26
C GLN A 549 28.74 21.72 15.88
N SER A 550 29.31 20.64 15.36
CA SER A 550 30.08 20.61 14.12
C SER A 550 29.24 20.96 12.87
N SER A 551 29.93 21.40 11.82
CA SER A 551 29.32 21.55 10.49
C SER A 551 28.84 20.22 9.91
N LEU A 552 29.37 19.10 10.39
CA LEU A 552 28.91 17.76 10.03
C LEU A 552 27.51 17.48 10.57
N ALA A 553 27.23 17.76 11.84
CA ALA A 553 25.89 17.56 12.40
C ALA A 553 24.84 18.41 11.66
N ARG A 554 25.22 19.61 11.22
CA ARG A 554 24.38 20.41 10.34
C ARG A 554 24.16 19.75 8.98
N ALA A 555 25.22 19.27 8.32
CA ALA A 555 25.07 18.56 7.06
C ALA A 555 24.15 17.35 7.21
N VAL A 556 24.37 16.52 8.22
CA VAL A 556 23.53 15.34 8.53
C VAL A 556 22.08 15.72 8.79
N LEU A 557 21.80 16.76 9.57
CA LEU A 557 20.42 17.20 9.83
C LEU A 557 19.71 17.65 8.54
N PHE A 558 20.36 18.47 7.71
CA PHE A 558 19.75 18.94 6.47
C PHE A 558 19.64 17.83 5.43
N SER A 559 20.58 16.89 5.40
CA SER A 559 20.46 15.67 4.60
C SER A 559 19.28 14.81 5.05
N ALA A 560 19.11 14.62 6.36
CA ALA A 560 17.95 13.93 6.90
C ALA A 560 16.63 14.66 6.57
N LEU A 561 16.58 15.99 6.64
CA LEU A 561 15.40 16.76 6.21
C LEU A 561 15.12 16.61 4.71
N ALA A 562 16.15 16.51 3.88
CA ALA A 562 16.01 16.33 2.44
C ALA A 562 15.49 14.92 2.12
N THR A 563 16.03 13.88 2.76
CA THR A 563 15.50 12.52 2.69
C THR A 563 14.07 12.44 3.24
N GLY A 564 13.78 13.16 4.34
CA GLY A 564 12.45 13.26 4.93
C GLY A 564 11.45 13.98 4.03
N SER A 565 11.88 14.93 3.20
CA SER A 565 11.02 15.55 2.20
C SER A 565 10.59 14.52 1.13
N ALA A 566 11.49 13.63 0.72
CA ALA A 566 11.19 12.54 -0.21
C ALA A 566 10.25 11.50 0.41
N PHE A 567 10.53 11.02 1.61
CA PHE A 567 9.65 10.07 2.30
C PHE A 567 8.29 10.70 2.65
N GLY A 568 8.27 11.99 3.00
CA GLY A 568 7.07 12.76 3.19
C GLY A 568 6.23 12.88 1.93
N SER A 569 6.85 13.07 0.76
CA SER A 569 6.11 13.06 -0.51
C SER A 569 5.46 11.71 -0.83
N LEU A 570 6.13 10.60 -0.48
CA LEU A 570 5.54 9.27 -0.60
C LEU A 570 4.35 9.12 0.36
N TRP A 571 4.46 9.63 1.59
CA TRP A 571 3.38 9.60 2.57
C TRP A 571 2.15 10.39 2.10
N LEU A 572 2.33 11.47 1.34
CA LEU A 572 1.24 12.27 0.78
C LEU A 572 0.61 11.68 -0.50
N SER A 573 1.08 10.53 -0.98
CA SER A 573 0.48 9.84 -2.13
C SER A 573 -0.96 9.40 -1.85
N GLN A 574 -1.82 9.45 -2.86
CA GLN A 574 -3.20 8.93 -2.76
C GLN A 574 -3.23 7.40 -2.71
N HIS A 575 -2.23 6.75 -3.30
CA HIS A 575 -2.15 5.31 -3.30
C HIS A 575 -1.79 4.78 -1.90
N PRO A 576 -2.64 3.96 -1.26
CA PRO A 576 -2.44 3.55 0.14
C PRO A 576 -1.13 2.80 0.40
N GLY A 577 -0.68 1.98 -0.57
CA GLY A 577 0.60 1.27 -0.47
C GLY A 577 1.83 2.18 -0.36
N THR A 578 1.98 3.17 -1.25
CA THR A 578 3.09 4.14 -1.25
C THR A 578 2.98 5.10 -0.07
N ALA A 579 1.76 5.50 0.30
CA ALA A 579 1.50 6.32 1.49
C ALA A 579 1.94 5.61 2.78
N SER A 580 1.58 4.32 2.92
CA SER A 580 1.98 3.50 4.06
C SER A 580 3.50 3.30 4.11
N MET A 581 4.14 3.09 2.95
CA MET A 581 5.59 3.01 2.84
C MET A 581 6.27 4.31 3.28
N GLY A 582 5.83 5.46 2.76
CA GLY A 582 6.37 6.78 3.14
C GLY A 582 6.23 7.07 4.63
N LYS A 583 5.09 6.69 5.24
CA LYS A 583 4.86 6.83 6.69
C LYS A 583 5.89 6.05 7.52
N ILE A 584 6.14 4.76 7.20
CA ILE A 584 7.13 3.96 7.94
C ILE A 584 8.54 4.48 7.70
N LEU A 585 8.89 4.87 6.47
CA LEU A 585 10.19 5.45 6.15
C LEU A 585 10.44 6.75 6.93
N MET A 586 9.43 7.61 7.10
CA MET A 586 9.53 8.81 7.94
C MET A 586 9.77 8.50 9.42
N ILE A 587 9.04 7.52 9.97
CA ILE A 587 9.24 7.07 11.36
C ILE A 587 10.66 6.50 11.54
N SER A 588 11.08 5.66 10.60
CA SER A 588 12.41 5.05 10.54
C SER A 588 13.52 6.10 10.49
N LEU A 589 13.38 7.12 9.64
CA LEU A 589 14.30 8.23 9.53
C LEU A 589 14.37 9.05 10.83
N ALA A 590 13.22 9.33 11.46
CA ALA A 590 13.18 10.05 12.72
C ALA A 590 13.93 9.29 13.83
N TRP A 591 13.71 7.98 13.96
CA TRP A 591 14.45 7.16 14.93
C TRP A 591 15.92 7.03 14.61
N THR A 592 16.28 6.93 13.33
CA THR A 592 17.68 6.90 12.90
C THR A 592 18.40 8.20 13.28
N LEU A 593 17.76 9.36 13.07
CA LEU A 593 18.33 10.65 13.45
C LEU A 593 18.47 10.78 14.98
N VAL A 594 17.46 10.34 15.75
CA VAL A 594 17.55 10.27 17.21
C VAL A 594 18.72 9.39 17.64
N CYS A 595 18.88 8.22 17.02
CA CYS A 595 19.98 7.30 17.33
C CYS A 595 21.35 7.89 16.96
N ALA A 596 21.46 8.58 15.82
CA ALA A 596 22.70 9.19 15.35
C ALA A 596 23.11 10.42 16.18
N LEU A 597 22.14 11.25 16.61
CA LEU A 597 22.44 12.48 17.35
C LEU A 597 22.55 12.25 18.87
N ILE A 598 21.86 11.26 19.44
CA ILE A 598 21.80 11.06 20.90
C ILE A 598 22.62 9.86 21.33
N PHE A 599 22.35 8.68 20.76
CA PHE A 599 22.94 7.43 21.25
C PHE A 599 24.35 7.18 20.73
N GLU A 600 24.62 7.51 19.46
CA GLU A 600 25.91 7.26 18.84
C GLU A 600 27.07 8.05 19.50
N PRO A 601 26.97 9.37 19.79
CA PRO A 601 28.04 10.09 20.49
C PRO A 601 28.33 9.48 21.87
N ALA A 602 27.29 9.03 22.57
CA ALA A 602 27.43 8.34 23.86
C ALA A 602 28.07 6.94 23.72
N LEU A 603 27.85 6.23 22.61
CA LEU A 603 28.51 4.95 22.33
C LEU A 603 29.99 5.15 21.99
N LEU A 604 30.32 6.06 21.08
CA LEU A 604 31.68 6.37 20.65
C LEU A 604 32.56 6.87 21.81
N GLY A 605 32.02 7.76 22.66
CA GLY A 605 32.78 8.34 23.77
C GLY A 605 33.90 9.29 23.32
N PRO A 606 34.82 9.67 24.23
CA PRO A 606 35.92 10.57 23.86
C PRO A 606 36.83 9.91 22.81
N PRO A 607 37.27 10.65 21.78
CA PRO A 607 38.15 10.11 20.75
C PRO A 607 39.44 9.57 21.36
N LYS A 608 39.94 8.44 20.84
CA LYS A 608 41.23 7.88 21.27
C LYS A 608 42.29 8.97 21.05
N ASN A 609 42.91 9.47 22.12
CA ASN A 609 44.05 10.38 22.02
C ASN A 609 45.07 9.77 21.04
N LYS A 610 45.29 10.39 19.88
CA LYS A 610 46.48 10.11 19.10
C LYS A 610 47.65 10.45 20.01
N LYS A 611 48.34 9.42 20.54
CA LYS A 611 49.67 9.60 21.12
C LYS A 611 50.48 10.36 20.06
N LYS A 612 50.95 11.54 20.46
CA LYS A 612 51.81 12.41 19.64
C LYS A 612 53.04 11.67 19.16
#